data_AF-A0AAV9N6T4-F1
#
_entry.id   AF-A0AAV9N6T4-F1
#
_cell.length_a   1.000
_cell.length_b   1.000
_cell.length_c   1.000
_cell.angle_alpha   90.00
_cell.angle_beta   90.00
_cell.angle_gamma   90.00
#
_symmetry.space_group_name_H-M   'P 1'
#
loop_
_entity.id
_entity.type
_entity.pdbx_description
1 polymer ?
#
loop_
_entity_poly.entity_id
_entity_poly.type
_entity_poly.pdbx_seq_one_letter_code
_entity_poly.pdbx_strand_id
1 'polypeptide(L)'
;MSNDDGATASNASTPSSSAESESKQVADASSGSAKKSKSTKPRLTASQKNFNHKDAENKRRTAIRERFTELSQMVPGAQGQERSEQVMLGKTTDFLKDMLQEQRRLEALADSQGIPLDASTRMRDDDLGGPNWVQPNMAAYEASKQKKIGTDSQNTTKDEEEND
;
A
#
# COMPACT_ATOMS: atom_id res chain seq x y z
N MET A 1 -43.03 1.68 -36.98
CA MET A 1 -41.62 1.84 -37.41
C MET A 1 -40.98 2.76 -36.37
N SER A 2 -40.88 2.39 -35.10
CA SER A 2 -40.18 1.23 -34.50
C SER A 2 -38.69 1.27 -34.83
N ASN A 3 -37.96 2.12 -34.12
CA ASN A 3 -36.52 1.99 -33.98
C ASN A 3 -36.19 1.80 -32.49
N ASP A 4 -35.18 0.97 -32.30
CA ASP A 4 -34.92 0.03 -31.22
C ASP A 4 -33.92 0.64 -30.22
N ASP A 5 -34.28 0.72 -28.94
CA ASP A 5 -33.37 1.02 -27.82
C ASP A 5 -32.91 -0.32 -27.21
N GLY A 6 -31.87 -0.91 -27.81
CA GLY A 6 -31.24 -2.15 -27.35
C GLY A 6 -29.91 -1.91 -26.64
N ALA A 7 -29.95 -1.41 -25.40
CA ALA A 7 -28.77 -1.35 -24.53
C ALA A 7 -28.73 -2.56 -23.57
N THR A 8 -27.62 -3.26 -23.68
CA THR A 8 -27.27 -4.58 -23.16
C THR A 8 -27.27 -4.72 -21.64
N ALA A 9 -27.73 -5.87 -21.17
CA ALA A 9 -27.55 -6.36 -19.81
C ALA A 9 -26.07 -6.46 -19.43
N SER A 10 -25.70 -5.95 -18.27
CA SER A 10 -24.41 -6.26 -17.62
C SER A 10 -24.63 -6.58 -16.15
N ASN A 11 -24.91 -7.86 -15.93
CA ASN A 11 -24.42 -8.74 -14.89
C ASN A 11 -23.72 -8.03 -13.69
N ALA A 12 -24.46 -7.87 -12.59
CA ALA A 12 -23.92 -7.41 -11.32
C ALA A 12 -23.17 -8.56 -10.62
N SER A 13 -21.89 -8.74 -10.96
CA SER A 13 -21.02 -9.68 -10.25
C SER A 13 -20.53 -9.02 -8.95
N THR A 14 -21.08 -9.46 -7.83
CA THR A 14 -20.53 -9.26 -6.49
C THR A 14 -19.22 -10.03 -6.34
N PRO A 15 -18.08 -9.41 -6.01
CA PRO A 15 -16.96 -10.16 -5.46
C PRO A 15 -17.24 -10.44 -3.97
N SER A 16 -17.50 -11.71 -3.71
CA SER A 16 -17.55 -12.36 -2.39
C SER A 16 -16.39 -11.90 -1.51
N SER A 17 -16.73 -11.34 -0.34
CA SER A 17 -15.78 -11.05 0.72
C SER A 17 -15.37 -12.36 1.41
N SER A 18 -14.23 -12.92 1.03
CA SER A 18 -13.54 -13.93 1.82
C SER A 18 -12.94 -13.26 3.06
N ALA A 19 -13.71 -13.28 4.15
CA ALA A 19 -13.28 -12.97 5.49
C ALA A 19 -12.89 -14.27 6.20
N GLU A 20 -11.61 -14.60 6.19
CA GLU A 20 -11.00 -15.59 7.10
C GLU A 20 -9.92 -14.83 7.87
N SER A 21 -10.10 -14.46 9.14
CA SER A 21 -10.35 -15.25 10.36
C SER A 21 -9.20 -16.17 10.72
N GLU A 22 -8.16 -15.61 11.36
CA GLU A 22 -7.29 -16.35 12.26
C GLU A 22 -7.23 -15.64 13.63
N SER A 23 -7.91 -16.20 14.61
CA SER A 23 -7.53 -16.12 16.03
C SER A 23 -8.18 -17.29 16.76
N LYS A 24 -7.31 -18.20 17.21
CA LYS A 24 -7.57 -19.50 17.82
C LYS A 24 -8.57 -19.51 18.97
N GLN A 25 -9.26 -20.64 19.01
CA GLN A 25 -10.09 -21.20 20.06
C GLN A 25 -9.42 -21.18 21.44
N VAL A 26 -10.16 -20.74 22.45
CA VAL A 26 -10.12 -21.34 23.79
C VAL A 26 -11.55 -21.69 24.16
N ALA A 27 -11.83 -22.99 24.21
CA ALA A 27 -13.05 -23.52 24.79
C ALA A 27 -12.85 -23.56 26.31
N ASP A 28 -13.70 -22.87 27.07
CA ASP A 28 -13.92 -23.16 28.48
C ASP A 28 -15.42 -23.25 28.71
N ALA A 29 -15.86 -24.46 29.05
CA ALA A 29 -17.21 -24.77 29.44
C ALA A 29 -17.35 -24.47 30.94
N SER A 30 -18.01 -23.36 31.28
CA SER A 30 -18.51 -23.16 32.65
C SER A 30 -19.90 -22.55 32.64
N SER A 31 -20.90 -23.41 32.84
CA SER A 31 -22.23 -23.05 33.32
C SER A 31 -22.14 -22.26 34.62
N GLY A 32 -22.70 -21.06 34.69
CA GLY A 32 -22.76 -20.35 35.96
C GLY A 32 -23.24 -18.90 35.85
N SER A 33 -24.39 -18.65 36.45
CA SER A 33 -25.13 -17.39 36.51
C SER A 33 -24.36 -16.14 37.00
N ALA A 34 -24.92 -15.01 36.60
CA ALA A 34 -24.97 -13.72 37.32
C ALA A 34 -23.84 -12.69 37.13
N LYS A 35 -24.24 -11.62 36.42
CA LYS A 35 -24.01 -10.19 36.71
C LYS A 35 -22.58 -9.77 37.10
N LYS A 36 -21.90 -9.13 36.14
CA LYS A 36 -21.14 -7.89 36.40
C LYS A 36 -21.10 -7.03 35.13
N SER A 37 -21.68 -5.85 35.27
CA SER A 37 -21.69 -4.72 34.35
C SER A 37 -20.30 -4.42 33.77
N LYS A 38 -20.00 -4.99 32.60
CA LYS A 38 -19.00 -4.40 31.70
C LYS A 38 -19.77 -3.50 30.78
N SER A 39 -19.46 -2.21 30.82
CA SER A 39 -19.99 -1.18 29.91
C SER A 39 -19.92 -1.68 28.47
N THR A 40 -21.02 -2.27 28.01
CA THR A 40 -21.17 -2.76 26.64
C THR A 40 -21.29 -1.52 25.78
N LYS A 41 -20.14 -1.03 25.28
CA LYS A 41 -20.14 -0.03 24.22
C LYS A 41 -21.15 -0.50 23.17
N PRO A 42 -22.20 0.29 22.88
CA PRO A 42 -23.23 -0.14 21.95
C PRO A 42 -22.55 -0.48 20.62
N ARG A 43 -22.91 -1.62 20.03
CA ARG A 43 -22.49 -1.96 18.67
C ARG A 43 -22.95 -0.81 17.77
N LEU A 44 -22.04 -0.17 17.02
CA LEU A 44 -22.38 0.95 16.15
C LEU A 44 -23.57 0.56 15.26
N THR A 45 -24.58 1.43 15.22
CA THR A 45 -25.72 1.26 14.31
C THR A 45 -25.25 1.32 12.86
N ALA A 46 -26.01 0.78 11.91
CA ALA A 46 -25.65 0.84 10.49
C ALA A 46 -25.41 2.29 10.01
N SER A 47 -26.25 3.23 10.46
CA SER A 47 -26.07 4.67 10.22
C SER A 47 -24.78 5.22 10.81
N GLN A 48 -24.43 4.83 12.04
CA GLN A 48 -23.22 5.29 12.70
C GLN A 48 -21.96 4.72 12.05
N LYS A 49 -22.00 3.46 11.59
CA LYS A 49 -20.90 2.85 10.81
C LYS A 49 -20.68 3.59 9.49
N ASN A 50 -21.75 3.91 8.77
CA ASN A 50 -21.67 4.67 7.52
C ASN A 50 -21.06 6.06 7.73
N PHE A 51 -21.49 6.76 8.79
CA PHE A 51 -20.90 8.05 9.16
C PHE A 51 -19.42 7.92 9.53
N ASN A 52 -19.06 6.97 10.40
CA ASN A 52 -17.66 6.73 10.79
C ASN A 52 -16.78 6.36 9.59
N HIS A 53 -17.28 5.56 8.67
CA HIS A 53 -16.55 5.19 7.46
C HIS A 53 -16.25 6.42 6.59
N LYS A 54 -17.25 7.28 6.36
CA LYS A 54 -17.06 8.54 5.61
C LYS A 54 -16.10 9.49 6.31
N ASP A 55 -16.21 9.62 7.64
CA ASP A 55 -15.34 10.50 8.42
C ASP A 55 -13.89 10.00 8.44
N ALA A 56 -13.68 8.71 8.71
CA ALA A 56 -12.36 8.09 8.68
C ALA A 56 -11.69 8.22 7.31
N GLU A 57 -12.46 8.04 6.23
CA GLU A 57 -11.93 8.19 4.87
C GLU A 57 -11.63 9.65 4.52
N ASN A 58 -12.47 10.60 4.93
CA ASN A 58 -12.18 12.02 4.77
C ASN A 58 -10.91 12.41 5.53
N LYS A 59 -10.77 11.96 6.79
CA LYS A 59 -9.56 12.17 7.58
C LYS A 59 -8.33 11.59 6.91
N ARG A 60 -8.41 10.35 6.39
CA ARG A 60 -7.33 9.72 5.63
C ARG A 60 -6.93 10.58 4.42
N ARG A 61 -7.90 11.04 3.63
CA ARG A 61 -7.64 11.87 2.43
C ARG A 61 -7.03 13.23 2.79
N THR A 62 -7.52 13.88 3.85
CA THR A 62 -6.96 15.15 4.30
C THR A 62 -5.51 14.98 4.76
N ALA A 63 -5.22 13.96 5.56
CA ALA A 63 -3.86 13.66 6.00
C ALA A 63 -2.91 13.39 4.82
N ILE A 64 -3.38 12.68 3.77
CA ILE A 64 -2.57 12.48 2.56
C ILE A 64 -2.28 13.83 1.88
N ARG A 65 -3.29 14.68 1.67
CA ARG A 65 -3.08 15.98 1.02
C ARG A 65 -2.13 16.89 1.78
N GLU A 66 -2.23 16.92 3.10
CA GLU A 66 -1.31 17.69 3.96
C GLU A 66 0.15 17.28 3.70
N ARG A 67 0.43 15.97 3.58
CA ARG A 67 1.77 15.48 3.24
C ARG A 67 2.22 15.88 1.84
N PHE A 68 1.33 15.94 0.85
CA PHE A 68 1.67 16.43 -0.49
C PHE A 68 1.98 17.93 -0.48
N THR A 69 1.26 18.72 0.32
CA THR A 69 1.55 20.13 0.52
C THR A 69 2.93 20.33 1.19
N GLU A 70 3.26 19.58 2.24
CA GLU A 70 4.60 19.59 2.86
C GLU A 70 5.69 19.25 1.83
N LEU A 71 5.48 18.21 1.04
CA LEU A 71 6.44 17.76 0.03
C LEU A 71 6.66 18.80 -1.07
N SER A 72 5.62 19.53 -1.47
CA SER A 72 5.72 20.61 -2.46
C SER A 72 6.62 21.79 -2.02
N GLN A 73 6.83 21.95 -0.72
CA GLN A 73 7.70 22.99 -0.16
C GLN A 73 9.16 22.54 -0.11
N MET A 74 9.41 21.23 0.03
CA MET A 74 10.76 20.66 0.10
C MET A 74 11.37 20.45 -1.29
N VAL A 75 10.56 20.10 -2.29
CA VAL A 75 11.04 19.80 -3.65
C VAL A 75 11.09 21.07 -4.50
N PRO A 76 12.28 21.50 -4.96
CA PRO A 76 12.40 22.67 -5.84
C PRO A 76 11.54 22.51 -7.11
N GLY A 77 10.79 23.56 -7.46
CA GLY A 77 9.94 23.55 -8.66
C GLY A 77 8.65 22.71 -8.57
N ALA A 78 8.33 22.15 -7.39
CA ALA A 78 7.07 21.44 -7.13
C ALA A 78 5.98 22.31 -6.47
N GLN A 79 6.29 23.56 -6.10
CA GLN A 79 5.33 24.48 -5.49
C GLN A 79 4.07 24.64 -6.36
N GLY A 80 2.90 24.50 -5.74
CA GLY A 80 1.60 24.59 -6.43
C GLY A 80 1.21 23.35 -7.24
N GLN A 81 2.00 22.27 -7.24
CA GLN A 81 1.65 20.99 -7.88
C GLN A 81 1.04 19.96 -6.92
N GLU A 82 0.67 20.37 -5.71
CA GLU A 82 0.09 19.51 -4.66
C GLU A 82 -1.19 18.76 -5.08
N ARG A 83 -1.90 19.23 -6.11
CA ARG A 83 -3.10 18.57 -6.65
C ARG A 83 -2.81 17.53 -7.73
N SER A 84 -1.62 17.53 -8.31
CA SER A 84 -1.22 16.59 -9.36
C SER A 84 -0.28 15.55 -8.76
N GLU A 85 -0.86 14.51 -8.15
CA GLU A 85 -0.11 13.51 -7.38
C GLU A 85 1.03 12.88 -8.20
N GLN A 86 0.75 12.51 -9.45
CA GLN A 86 1.73 11.91 -10.36
C GLN A 86 2.88 12.86 -10.69
N VAL A 87 2.58 14.13 -10.99
CA VAL A 87 3.61 15.12 -11.34
C VAL A 87 4.49 15.44 -10.12
N MET A 88 3.88 15.56 -8.94
CA MET A 88 4.59 15.81 -7.69
C MET A 88 5.56 14.66 -7.37
N LEU A 89 5.08 13.40 -7.43
CA LEU A 89 5.93 12.23 -7.17
C LEU A 89 7.04 12.08 -8.21
N GLY A 90 6.77 12.37 -9.49
CA GLY A 90 7.78 12.37 -10.55
C GLY A 90 8.89 13.37 -10.26
N LYS A 91 8.54 14.64 -10.03
CA LYS A 91 9.51 15.70 -9.67
C LYS A 91 10.31 15.37 -8.42
N THR A 92 9.65 14.79 -7.41
CA THR A 92 10.32 14.36 -6.18
C THR A 92 11.37 13.30 -6.47
N THR A 93 11.02 12.32 -7.30
CA THR A 93 11.93 11.22 -7.67
C THR A 93 13.15 11.76 -8.42
N ASP A 94 12.95 12.70 -9.34
CA ASP A 94 14.04 13.29 -10.10
C ASP A 94 14.94 14.16 -9.19
N PHE A 95 14.36 14.96 -8.30
CA PHE A 95 15.12 15.71 -7.32
C PHE A 95 15.97 14.81 -6.40
N LEU A 96 15.43 13.67 -5.96
CA LEU A 96 16.19 12.71 -5.17
C LEU A 96 17.38 12.13 -5.94
N LYS A 97 17.22 11.81 -7.24
CA LYS A 97 18.34 11.37 -8.08
C LYS A 97 19.42 12.45 -8.20
N ASP A 98 19.03 13.69 -8.41
CA ASP A 98 19.95 14.83 -8.52
C ASP A 98 20.73 15.03 -7.21
N MET A 99 20.07 14.92 -6.05
CA MET A 99 20.72 15.00 -4.74
C MET A 99 21.75 13.89 -4.52
N LEU A 100 21.45 12.65 -4.93
CA LEU A 100 22.39 11.54 -4.84
C LEU A 100 23.60 11.74 -5.76
N GLN A 101 23.38 12.27 -6.97
CA GLN A 101 24.47 12.59 -7.90
C GLN A 101 25.35 13.72 -7.36
N GLU A 102 24.76 14.77 -6.79
CA GLU A 102 25.52 15.87 -6.20
C GLU A 102 26.32 15.40 -4.98
N GLN A 103 25.76 14.52 -4.13
CA GLN A 103 26.51 13.92 -3.03
C GLN A 103 27.78 13.22 -3.53
N ARG A 104 27.68 12.39 -4.59
CA ARG A 104 28.85 11.72 -5.19
C ARG A 104 29.87 12.71 -5.73
N ARG A 105 29.40 13.81 -6.35
CA ARG A 105 30.27 14.87 -6.87
C ARG A 105 31.03 15.57 -5.73
N LEU A 106 30.35 15.85 -4.62
CA LEU A 106 30.93 16.46 -3.43
C LEU A 106 31.93 15.53 -2.74
N GLU A 107 31.64 14.22 -2.67
CA GLU A 107 32.57 13.22 -2.16
C GLU A 107 33.86 13.17 -3.00
N ALA A 108 33.73 13.13 -4.33
CA ALA A 108 34.89 13.16 -5.22
C ALA A 108 35.70 14.46 -5.09
N LEU A 109 35.03 15.60 -4.86
CA LEU A 109 35.69 16.87 -4.61
C LEU A 109 36.43 16.84 -3.26
N ALA A 110 35.81 16.33 -2.20
CA ALA A 110 36.43 16.19 -0.88
C ALA A 110 37.67 15.30 -0.95
N ASP A 111 37.61 14.16 -1.63
CA ASP A 111 38.75 13.27 -1.87
C ASP A 111 39.88 14.01 -2.60
N SER A 112 39.57 14.81 -3.63
CA SER A 112 40.57 15.61 -4.37
C SER A 112 41.22 16.70 -3.52
N GLN A 113 40.50 17.22 -2.53
CA GLN A 113 40.98 18.24 -1.59
C GLN A 113 41.63 17.61 -0.33
N GLY A 114 41.64 16.28 -0.22
CA GLY A 114 42.16 15.55 0.94
C GLY A 114 41.34 15.72 2.22
N ILE A 115 40.06 16.07 2.10
CA ILE A 115 39.16 16.21 3.25
C ILE A 115 38.70 14.81 3.68
N PRO A 116 38.98 14.37 4.93
CA PRO A 116 38.57 13.06 5.38
C PRO A 116 37.05 13.01 5.57
N LEU A 117 36.40 12.07 4.89
CA LEU A 117 34.97 11.77 5.06
C LEU A 117 34.79 10.48 5.86
N ASP A 118 33.76 10.44 6.70
CA ASP A 118 33.40 9.22 7.42
C ASP A 118 32.84 8.17 6.45
N ALA A 119 33.19 6.91 6.67
CA ALA A 119 32.71 5.79 5.88
C ALA A 119 31.18 5.64 5.95
N SER A 120 30.55 6.07 7.05
CA SER A 120 29.09 6.05 7.19
C SER A 120 28.37 7.07 6.30
N THR A 121 29.05 8.17 5.95
CA THR A 121 28.52 9.23 5.08
C THR A 121 28.78 8.99 3.60
N ARG A 122 29.67 8.03 3.29
CA ARG A 122 30.06 7.75 1.92
C ARG A 122 28.98 6.93 1.22
N MET A 123 28.44 7.49 0.14
CA MET A 123 27.50 6.80 -0.73
C MET A 123 28.14 5.56 -1.34
N ARG A 124 27.45 4.41 -1.26
CA ARG A 124 27.87 3.18 -1.94
C ARG A 124 27.21 3.11 -3.32
N ASP A 125 27.87 2.43 -4.25
CA ASP A 125 27.31 2.22 -5.59
C ASP A 125 25.99 1.43 -5.57
N ASP A 126 25.75 0.63 -4.52
CA ASP A 126 24.50 -0.13 -4.34
C ASP A 126 23.30 0.75 -3.92
N ASP A 127 23.54 1.94 -3.39
CA ASP A 127 22.49 2.85 -2.89
C ASP A 127 21.73 3.56 -4.05
N LEU A 128 22.21 3.42 -5.28
CA LEU A 128 21.84 4.24 -6.44
C LEU A 128 20.86 3.60 -7.44
N GLY A 129 20.18 2.52 -7.08
CA GLY A 129 19.38 1.81 -8.09
C GLY A 129 20.26 1.14 -9.16
N GLY A 130 21.56 0.96 -8.87
CA GLY A 130 22.55 0.41 -9.80
C GLY A 130 22.33 -1.07 -10.12
N PRO A 131 23.25 -1.70 -10.88
CA PRO A 131 23.11 -3.11 -11.28
C PRO A 131 22.88 -4.09 -10.12
N ASN A 132 23.34 -3.72 -8.93
CA ASN A 132 23.21 -4.51 -7.70
C ASN A 132 22.02 -4.09 -6.82
N TRP A 133 21.25 -3.07 -7.20
CA TRP A 133 20.09 -2.64 -6.42
C TRP A 133 18.97 -3.66 -6.53
N VAL A 134 18.56 -4.19 -5.39
CA VAL A 134 17.47 -5.17 -5.28
C VAL A 134 16.27 -4.48 -4.65
N GLN A 135 15.09 -4.55 -5.29
CA GLN A 135 13.85 -4.08 -4.69
C GLN A 135 13.59 -4.84 -3.38
N PRO A 136 13.53 -4.16 -2.22
CA PRO A 136 13.20 -4.82 -0.96
C PRO A 136 11.80 -5.44 -1.07
N ASN A 137 11.63 -6.65 -0.55
CA ASN A 137 10.36 -7.39 -0.51
C ASN A 137 9.76 -7.83 -1.86
N MET A 138 10.40 -7.58 -3.00
CA MET A 138 9.89 -8.09 -4.29
C MET A 138 9.96 -9.60 -4.42
N ALA A 139 11.04 -10.23 -3.94
CA ALA A 139 11.16 -11.69 -3.98
C ALA A 139 10.05 -12.39 -3.16
N ALA A 140 9.68 -11.80 -2.02
CA ALA A 140 8.57 -12.30 -1.20
C ALA A 140 7.21 -12.12 -1.90
N TYR A 141 7.02 -10.98 -2.57
CA TYR A 141 5.83 -10.72 -3.38
C TYR A 141 5.71 -11.71 -4.54
N GLU A 142 6.78 -11.94 -5.30
CA GLU A 142 6.82 -12.89 -6.41
C GLU A 142 6.58 -14.34 -5.94
N ALA A 143 7.21 -14.75 -4.83
CA ALA A 143 6.98 -16.06 -4.23
C ALA A 143 5.53 -16.25 -3.76
N SER A 144 4.94 -15.24 -3.13
CA SER A 144 3.53 -15.27 -2.72
C SER A 144 2.57 -15.31 -3.91
N LYS A 145 2.92 -14.63 -5.01
CA LYS A 145 2.16 -14.65 -6.27
C LYS A 145 2.23 -16.03 -6.94
N GLN A 146 3.41 -16.64 -7.01
CA GLN A 146 3.58 -18.00 -7.55
C GLN A 146 2.83 -19.04 -6.71
N LYS A 147 2.87 -18.90 -5.38
CA LYS A 147 2.11 -19.78 -4.47
C LYS A 147 0.61 -19.65 -4.71
N LYS A 148 0.10 -18.43 -4.88
CA LYS A 148 -1.32 -18.18 -5.19
C LYS A 148 -1.74 -18.77 -6.54
N ILE A 149 -0.90 -18.62 -7.58
CA ILE A 149 -1.13 -19.22 -8.91
C ILE A 149 -1.11 -20.76 -8.85
N GLY A 150 -0.22 -21.33 -8.03
CA GLY A 150 -0.17 -22.78 -7.81
C GLY A 150 -1.39 -23.33 -7.06
N THR A 151 -1.90 -22.59 -6.07
CA THR A 151 -3.14 -22.94 -5.36
C THR A 151 -4.35 -22.87 -6.27
N ASP A 152 -4.45 -21.84 -7.13
CA ASP A 152 -5.53 -21.71 -8.10
C ASP A 152 -5.49 -22.87 -9.14
N SER A 153 -4.30 -23.30 -9.58
CA SER A 153 -4.17 -24.44 -10.52
C SER A 153 -4.54 -25.78 -9.87
N GLN A 154 -4.15 -26.02 -8.61
CA GLN A 154 -4.54 -27.26 -7.91
C GLN A 154 -6.04 -27.35 -7.63
N ASN A 155 -6.72 -26.21 -7.46
CA ASN A 155 -8.18 -26.21 -7.30
C ASN A 155 -8.88 -26.57 -8.62
N THR A 156 -8.38 -26.06 -9.76
CA THR A 156 -8.94 -26.37 -11.09
C THR A 156 -8.77 -27.83 -11.51
N THR A 157 -7.68 -28.50 -11.12
CA THR A 157 -7.47 -29.92 -11.46
C THR A 157 -8.28 -30.86 -10.57
N LYS A 158 -8.60 -30.43 -9.33
CA LYS A 158 -9.39 -31.24 -8.40
C LYS A 158 -10.88 -31.26 -8.74
N ASP A 159 -11.39 -30.17 -9.33
CA ASP A 159 -12.77 -30.08 -9.80
C ASP A 159 -13.04 -30.94 -11.06
N GLU A 160 -11.99 -31.36 -11.80
CA GLU A 160 -12.12 -32.25 -12.97
C GLU A 160 -12.03 -33.75 -12.63
N GLU A 161 -11.48 -34.14 -11.47
CA GLU A 161 -11.43 -35.54 -11.01
C GLU A 161 -12.65 -35.97 -10.17
N GLU A 162 -13.51 -35.05 -9.73
CA GLU A 162 -14.72 -35.36 -8.94
C GLU A 162 -16.00 -35.49 -9.80
N ASN A 163 -15.86 -35.48 -11.13
CA ASN A 163 -17.00 -35.54 -12.07
C ASN A 163 -16.89 -36.66 -13.13
N ASP A 164 -16.17 -37.76 -12.84
CA ASP A 164 -16.17 -39.01 -13.62
C ASP A 164 -16.56 -40.22 -12.74
#